data_AF-A0A3B8ZR08-F1
#
_entry.id   AF-A0A3B8ZR08-F1
#
_cell.length_a   1.000
_cell.length_b   1.000
_cell.length_c   1.000
_cell.angle_alpha   90.00
_cell.angle_beta   90.00
_cell.angle_gamma   90.00
#
_symmetry.space_group_name_H-M   'P 1'
#
loop_
_entity.id
_entity.type
_entity.pdbx_description
1 polymer ?
#
loop_
_entity_poly.entity_id
_entity_poly.type
_entity_poly.pdbx_seq_one_letter_code
_entity_poly.pdbx_strand_id
1 'polypeptide(L)'
;MMAAILALVMGGAQSVSRAMMAMMTPASRAAEFMGFFNLSGRAVSTLGPMLFATILHITGSSHYAILSLLIFFVIGWLLICFVNLDQGKRQAAEENLP
;
A
#
# COMPACT_ATOMS: atom_id res chain seq x y z
N MET A 1 16.58 -9.68 17.02
CA MET A 1 15.39 -10.48 16.68
C MET A 1 14.25 -9.62 16.11
N MET A 2 13.77 -8.57 16.78
CA MET A 2 12.68 -7.72 16.28
C MET A 2 12.97 -7.06 14.92
N ALA A 3 14.18 -6.54 14.71
CA ALA A 3 14.57 -5.98 13.41
C ALA A 3 14.48 -6.99 12.25
N ALA A 4 14.76 -8.28 12.50
CA ALA A 4 14.66 -9.32 11.48
C ALA A 4 13.20 -9.62 11.13
N ILE A 5 12.30 -9.62 12.12
CA ILE A 5 10.85 -9.80 11.91
C ILE A 5 10.30 -8.61 11.10
N LEU A 6 10.67 -7.39 11.47
CA LEU A 6 10.26 -6.19 10.74
C LEU A 6 10.78 -6.20 9.29
N ALA A 7 12.04 -6.59 9.08
CA ALA A 7 12.62 -6.70 7.75
C ALA A 7 11.91 -7.75 6.88
N LEU A 8 11.56 -8.91 7.46
CA LEU A 8 10.82 -9.95 6.77
C LEU A 8 9.42 -9.46 6.33
N VAL A 9 8.69 -8.80 7.24
CA VAL A 9 7.34 -8.30 6.96
C VAL A 9 7.37 -7.17 5.92
N MET A 10 8.26 -6.19 6.07
CA MET A 10 8.38 -5.10 5.10
C MET A 10 8.85 -5.60 3.73
N GLY A 11 9.81 -6.53 3.69
CA GLY A 11 10.28 -7.16 2.46
C GLY A 11 9.17 -7.94 1.75
N GLY A 12 8.45 -8.78 2.50
CA GLY A 12 7.33 -9.56 1.96
C GLY A 12 6.22 -8.68 1.39
N ALA A 13 5.78 -7.66 2.13
CA ALA A 13 4.75 -6.72 1.69
C ALA A 13 5.17 -5.97 0.42
N GLN A 14 6.43 -5.52 0.36
CA GLN A 14 6.96 -4.81 -0.80
C GLN A 14 7.05 -5.72 -2.05
N SER A 15 7.44 -6.99 -1.87
CA SER A 15 7.48 -7.97 -2.95
C SER A 15 6.09 -8.31 -3.49
N VAL A 16 5.11 -8.55 -2.61
CA VAL A 16 3.72 -8.84 -3.01
C VAL A 16 3.12 -7.66 -3.77
N SER A 17 3.32 -6.44 -3.29
CA SER A 17 2.80 -5.24 -3.94
C SER A 17 3.34 -5.06 -5.36
N ARG A 18 4.65 -5.29 -5.58
CA ARG A 18 5.24 -5.24 -6.93
C ARG A 18 4.73 -6.37 -7.83
N ALA A 19 4.55 -7.57 -7.29
CA ALA A 19 4.03 -8.71 -8.06
C ALA A 19 2.56 -8.51 -8.48
N MET A 20 1.70 -8.04 -7.57
CA MET A 20 0.29 -7.70 -7.87
C MET A 20 0.23 -6.65 -8.98
N MET A 21 1.06 -5.61 -8.87
CA MET A 21 1.14 -4.57 -9.89
C MET A 21 1.55 -5.11 -11.26
N ALA A 22 2.61 -5.92 -11.33
CA ALA A 22 3.07 -6.50 -12.60
C ALA A 22 2.02 -7.40 -13.26
N MET A 23 1.20 -8.11 -12.46
CA MET A 23 0.13 -8.96 -12.98
C MET A 23 -1.12 -8.20 -13.44
N MET A 24 -1.37 -7.01 -12.91
CA MET A 24 -2.58 -6.21 -13.21
C MET A 24 -2.34 -5.09 -14.22
N THR A 25 -1.10 -4.89 -14.64
CA THR A 25 -0.73 -3.76 -15.51
C THR A 25 -0.67 -4.21 -16.98
N PRO A 26 -1.53 -3.70 -17.88
CA PRO A 26 -1.43 -3.99 -19.31
C PRO A 26 -0.17 -3.37 -19.91
N ALA A 27 0.48 -4.07 -20.86
CA ALA A 27 1.78 -3.69 -21.42
C ALA A 27 1.77 -2.29 -22.06
N SER A 28 0.64 -1.87 -22.63
CA SER A 28 0.46 -0.57 -23.28
C SER A 28 0.47 0.62 -22.30
N ARG A 29 0.01 0.43 -21.04
CA ARG A 29 -0.10 1.50 -20.03
C ARG A 29 0.83 1.31 -18.83
N ALA A 30 1.89 0.50 -18.98
CA ALA A 30 2.78 0.16 -17.88
C ALA A 30 3.42 1.39 -17.20
N ALA A 31 3.77 2.41 -17.98
CA ALA A 31 4.34 3.64 -17.47
C ALA A 31 3.35 4.47 -16.62
N GLU A 32 2.07 4.54 -17.02
CA GLU A 32 1.05 5.27 -16.26
C GLU A 32 0.76 4.59 -14.93
N PHE A 33 0.50 3.28 -14.94
CA PHE A 33 0.24 2.52 -13.71
C PHE A 33 1.44 2.62 -12.76
N MET A 34 2.67 2.44 -13.25
CA MET A 34 3.89 2.56 -12.43
C MET A 34 4.11 3.97 -11.89
N GLY A 35 3.76 5.00 -12.67
CA GLY A 35 3.73 6.38 -12.22
C GLY A 35 2.74 6.60 -11.07
N PHE A 36 1.50 6.13 -11.21
CA PHE A 36 0.46 6.22 -10.17
C PHE A 36 0.83 5.48 -8.88
N PHE A 37 1.40 4.28 -8.99
CA PHE A 37 1.85 3.51 -7.82
C PHE A 37 2.97 4.23 -7.08
N ASN A 38 3.95 4.78 -7.80
CA ASN A 38 5.06 5.51 -7.19
C ASN A 38 4.59 6.83 -6.54
N LEU A 39 3.67 7.54 -7.19
CA LEU A 39 3.03 8.74 -6.62
C LEU A 39 2.26 8.40 -5.35
N SER A 40 1.46 7.34 -5.37
CA SER A 40 0.70 6.87 -4.21
C SER A 40 1.63 6.50 -3.05
N GLY A 41 2.70 5.76 -3.33
CA GLY A 41 3.72 5.41 -2.33
C GLY A 41 4.40 6.63 -1.71
N ARG A 42 4.77 7.63 -2.53
CA ARG A 42 5.32 8.91 -2.03
C ARG A 42 4.30 9.69 -1.21
N ALA A 43 3.05 9.78 -1.68
CA ALA A 43 1.98 10.46 -0.96
C ALA A 43 1.77 9.86 0.44
N VAL A 44 1.68 8.53 0.54
CA VAL A 44 1.55 7.83 1.82
C VAL A 44 2.80 8.03 2.70
N SER A 45 4.00 7.99 2.11
CA SER A 45 5.26 8.21 2.85
C SER A 45 5.38 9.63 3.43
N THR A 46 4.78 10.63 2.79
CA THR A 46 4.71 12.00 3.30
C THR A 46 3.55 12.21 4.26
N LEU A 47 2.37 11.66 3.97
CA LEU A 47 1.16 11.83 4.78
C LEU A 47 1.21 11.03 6.08
N GLY A 48 1.85 9.86 6.11
CA GLY A 48 1.94 9.01 7.30
C GLY A 48 2.59 9.72 8.50
N PRO A 49 3.82 10.24 8.37
CA PRO A 49 4.47 11.02 9.44
C PRO A 49 3.69 12.29 9.79
N MET A 50 3.09 12.96 8.81
CA MET A 50 2.30 14.16 9.03
C MET A 50 1.07 13.86 9.91
N LEU A 51 0.28 12.85 9.55
CA LEU A 51 -0.87 12.40 10.34
C LEU A 51 -0.45 11.92 11.74
N PHE A 52 0.63 11.12 11.82
CA PHE A 52 1.16 10.66 13.10
C PHE A 52 1.55 11.83 14.00
N ALA A 53 2.27 12.82 13.46
CA ALA A 53 2.66 14.01 14.19
C ALA A 53 1.44 14.82 14.66
N THR A 54 0.42 15.00 13.80
CA THR A 54 -0.82 15.69 14.17
C THR A 54 -1.56 14.98 15.31
N ILE A 55 -1.71 13.66 15.24
CA ILE A 55 -2.42 12.88 16.27
C ILE A 55 -1.64 12.87 17.58
N LEU A 56 -0.31 12.77 17.51
CA LEU A 56 0.57 12.86 18.67
C LEU A 56 0.45 14.24 19.34
N HIS A 57 0.43 15.31 18.55
CA HIS A 57 0.33 16.68 19.06
C HIS A 57 -1.03 16.96 19.73
N ILE A 58 -2.13 16.40 19.19
CA ILE A 58 -3.47 16.54 19.77
C ILE A 58 -3.61 15.70 21.04
N THR A 59 -3.09 14.47 21.05
CA THR A 59 -3.35 13.54 22.16
C THR A 59 -2.37 13.67 23.32
N GLY A 60 -1.16 14.21 23.08
CA GLY A 60 -0.12 14.39 24.10
C GLY A 60 0.44 13.09 24.69
N SER A 61 -0.07 11.93 24.27
CA SER A 61 0.30 10.60 24.78
C SER A 61 0.57 9.64 23.62
N SER A 62 1.79 9.08 23.61
CA SER A 62 2.27 8.17 22.57
C SER A 62 1.43 6.89 22.42
N HIS A 63 0.76 6.45 23.49
CA HIS A 63 -0.08 5.25 23.47
C HIS A 63 -1.27 5.40 22.53
N TYR A 64 -1.98 6.53 22.59
CA TYR A 64 -3.14 6.79 21.73
C TYR A 64 -2.72 7.10 20.29
N ALA A 65 -1.55 7.72 20.09
CA ALA A 65 -1.00 7.94 18.76
C ALA A 65 -0.72 6.61 18.04
N ILE A 66 -0.06 5.66 18.72
CA ILE A 66 0.21 4.31 18.20
C ILE A 66 -1.11 3.56 17.94
N LEU A 67 -2.10 3.69 18.81
CA LEU A 67 -3.40 3.03 18.65
C LEU A 67 -4.15 3.54 17.41
N SER A 68 -4.08 4.84 17.11
CA SER A 68 -4.65 5.39 15.86
C SER A 68 -3.95 4.84 14.61
N LEU A 69 -2.64 4.60 14.70
CA LEU A 69 -1.86 4.03 13.61
C LEU A 69 -2.27 2.57 13.35
N LEU A 70 -2.54 1.82 14.43
CA LEU A 70 -3.06 0.46 14.35
C LEU A 70 -4.43 0.42 13.66
N ILE A 71 -5.33 1.37 13.96
CA ILE A 71 -6.62 1.50 13.26
C ILE A 71 -6.39 1.75 11.77
N PHE A 72 -5.45 2.62 11.39
CA PHE A 72 -5.10 2.86 10.00
C PHE A 72 -4.58 1.61 9.28
N PHE A 73 -3.75 0.80 9.95
CA PHE A 73 -3.29 -0.48 9.41
C PHE A 73 -4.46 -1.46 9.18
N VAL A 74 -5.41 -1.53 10.11
CA VAL A 74 -6.61 -2.38 9.96
C VAL A 74 -7.47 -1.93 8.78
N ILE A 75 -7.67 -0.62 8.61
CA ILE A 75 -8.40 -0.07 7.46
C ILE A 75 -7.69 -0.44 6.16
N GLY A 76 -6.36 -0.27 6.09
CA GLY A 76 -5.58 -0.64 4.91
C GLY A 76 -5.65 -2.14 4.60
N TRP A 77 -5.61 -2.99 5.63
CA TRP A 77 -5.76 -4.43 5.48
C TRP A 77 -7.13 -4.81 4.93
N LEU A 78 -8.21 -4.26 5.49
CA LEU A 78 -9.56 -4.46 4.99
C LEU A 78 -9.69 -4.03 3.52
N LEU A 79 -9.13 -2.86 3.17
CA LEU A 79 -9.14 -2.35 1.80
C LEU A 79 -8.50 -3.34 0.82
N ILE A 80 -7.36 -3.93 1.19
CA ILE A 80 -6.68 -4.96 0.38
C ILE A 80 -7.56 -6.21 0.24
N CYS A 81 -8.28 -6.63 1.28
CA CYS A 81 -9.22 -7.76 1.18
C CYS A 81 -10.36 -7.51 0.18
N PHE A 82 -10.74 -6.26 -0.08
CA PHE A 82 -11.73 -5.93 -1.12
C PHE A 82 -11.15 -5.92 -2.54
N VAL A 83 -9.83 -5.89 -2.71
CA VAL A 83 -9.19 -5.88 -4.03
C VAL A 83 -9.29 -7.26 -4.67
N ASN A 84 -10.16 -7.38 -5.68
CA ASN A 84 -10.31 -8.59 -6.47
C ASN A 84 -9.23 -8.68 -7.56
N LEU A 85 -8.17 -9.44 -7.27
CA LEU A 85 -7.06 -9.69 -8.19
C LEU A 85 -7.49 -10.33 -9.52
N ASP A 86 -8.46 -11.24 -9.48
CA ASP A 86 -8.96 -11.96 -10.66
C ASP A 86 -9.63 -11.03 -11.69
N GLN A 87 -10.33 -10.01 -11.23
CA GLN A 87 -10.96 -9.04 -12.13
C GLN A 87 -9.92 -8.15 -12.81
N GLY A 88 -8.90 -7.70 -12.07
CA GLY A 88 -7.81 -6.89 -12.64
C GLY A 88 -6.98 -7.66 -13.67
N LYS A 89 -6.75 -8.96 -13.47
CA LYS A 89 -6.08 -9.81 -14.46
C LYS A 89 -6.90 -9.99 -15.75
N ARG A 90 -8.22 -10.14 -15.64
CA ARG A 90 -9.11 -10.28 -16.81
C ARG A 90 -9.19 -8.99 -17.62
N GLN A 91 -9.32 -7.83 -16.96
CA GLN A 91 -9.31 -6.53 -17.63
C GLN A 91 -7.98 -6.24 -18.32
N ALA A 92 -6.85 -6.55 -17.66
CA ALA A 92 -5.54 -6.41 -18.29
C ALA A 92 -5.40 -7.36 -19.50
N ALA A 93 -5.94 -8.58 -19.44
CA ALA A 93 -5.91 -9.51 -20.57
C ALA A 93 -6.82 -9.07 -21.72
N GLU A 94 -8.00 -8.53 -21.43
CA GLU A 94 -8.97 -8.04 -22.43
C GLU A 94 -8.48 -6.79 -23.16
N GLU A 95 -7.77 -5.87 -22.49
CA GLU A 95 -7.19 -4.68 -23.15
C GLU A 95 -5.92 -5.00 -23.97
N ASN A 96 -5.32 -6.19 -23.82
CA ASN A 96 -4.21 -6.67 -24.66
C ASN A 96 -4.69 -7.48 -25.88
N LEU A 97 -6.00 -7.67 -26.08
CA LEU A 97 -6.53 -8.21 -27.34
C LEU A 97 -6.67 -7.08 -28.38
N PRO A 98 -6.20 -7.30 -29.62
CA PRO A 98 -6.15 -6.29 -30.69
C PRO A 98 -7.51 -5.83 -31.19
#